data_AF-A0A661PGZ7-F1
#
_entry.id   AF-A0A661PGZ7-F1
#
_cell.length_a   1.000
_cell.length_b   1.000
_cell.length_c   1.000
_cell.angle_alpha   90.00
_cell.angle_beta   90.00
_cell.angle_gamma   90.00
#
_symmetry.space_group_name_H-M   'P 1'
#
loop_
_entity.id
_entity.type
_entity.pdbx_description
1 polymer ?
#
loop_
_entity_poly.entity_id
_entity_poly.type
_entity_poly.pdbx_seq_one_letter_code
_entity_poly.pdbx_strand_id
1 'polypeptide(L)' 'MGVRLRINLIDYNEVDGTGFTNASDGERNRFMDRLQVLRVPVVRRYSGGASCHAACGMMRGRRCQPRPPRALLLPPR' A
#
# COMPACT_ATOMS: atom_id res chain seq x y z
N MET A 1 6.99 -30.88 0.92
CA MET A 1 7.76 -29.84 0.19
C MET A 1 7.50 -28.49 0.85
N GLY A 2 8.53 -27.70 1.13
CA GLY A 2 8.40 -26.40 1.80
C GLY A 2 8.41 -25.23 0.81
N VAL A 3 7.67 -24.16 1.12
CA VAL A 3 7.65 -22.91 0.35
C VAL A 3 8.73 -21.97 0.89
N ARG A 4 9.48 -21.30 0.01
CA ARG A 4 10.46 -20.28 0.41
C ARG A 4 9.74 -18.97 0.70
N LEU A 5 9.84 -18.50 1.94
CA LEU A 5 9.24 -17.24 2.37
C LEU A 5 10.23 -16.08 2.20
N ARG A 6 9.72 -14.94 1.73
CA ARG A 6 10.41 -13.64 1.75
C ARG A 6 9.48 -12.59 2.33
N ILE A 7 9.97 -11.82 3.29
CA ILE A 7 9.20 -10.77 3.96
C ILE A 7 9.61 -9.42 3.38
N ASN A 8 8.64 -8.61 2.94
CA ASN A 8 8.86 -7.23 2.57
C ASN A 8 8.17 -6.33 3.59
N LEU A 9 8.96 -5.56 4.34
CA LEU A 9 8.44 -4.56 5.26
C LEU A 9 8.16 -3.26 4.51
N ILE A 10 6.96 -2.71 4.66
CA ILE A 10 6.54 -1.45 4.04
C ILE A 10 6.22 -0.49 5.18
N ASP A 11 6.78 0.72 5.13
CA ASP A 11 6.43 1.74 6.11
C ASP A 11 4.99 2.19 5.87
N TYR A 12 4.23 2.34 6.95
CA TYR A 12 2.87 2.85 6.87
C TYR A 12 2.89 4.28 6.34
N ASN A 13 2.07 4.54 5.33
CA ASN A 13 1.85 5.91 4.92
C ASN A 13 0.63 6.49 5.62
N GLU A 14 0.83 7.66 6.21
CA GLU A 14 -0.21 8.36 6.95
C GLU A 14 -1.39 8.74 6.05
N VAL A 15 -2.58 8.44 6.55
CA VAL A 15 -3.85 8.75 5.90
C VAL A 15 -4.73 9.37 6.97
N ASP A 16 -5.25 10.56 6.68
CA ASP A 16 -6.09 11.30 7.62
C ASP A 16 -7.31 10.48 8.06
N GLY A 17 -7.66 10.59 9.34
CA GLY A 17 -8.84 9.97 9.92
C GLY A 17 -8.68 8.50 10.35
N THR A 18 -7.50 7.90 10.19
CA THR A 18 -7.27 6.51 10.64
C THR A 18 -6.64 6.40 12.04
N GLY A 19 -6.00 7.47 12.53
CA GLY A 19 -5.32 7.49 13.83
C GLY A 19 -4.00 6.71 13.88
N PHE A 20 -3.53 6.17 12.75
CA PHE A 20 -2.24 5.49 12.64
C PHE A 20 -1.15 6.47 12.17
N THR A 21 0.05 6.31 12.72
CA THR A 21 1.25 7.06 12.33
C THR A 21 2.33 6.12 11.81
N ASN A 22 3.31 6.66 11.09
CA ASN A 22 4.49 5.89 10.71
C ASN A 22 5.28 5.46 11.96
N ALA A 23 5.95 4.30 11.87
CA ALA A 23 6.85 3.85 12.92
C ALA A 23 8.14 4.67 12.91
N SER A 24 8.67 4.97 14.09
CA SER A 24 9.99 5.59 14.19
C SER A 24 11.09 4.64 13.69
N ASP A 25 12.24 5.21 13.32
CA ASP A 25 13.39 4.42 12.88
C ASP A 25 13.85 3.42 13.95
N GLY A 26 13.78 3.79 15.23
CA GLY A 26 14.13 2.94 16.36
C GLY A 26 13.18 1.76 16.55
N GLU A 27 11.87 1.99 16.48
CA GLU A 27 10.86 0.93 16.56
C GLU A 27 10.98 -0.05 15.40
N ARG A 28 11.17 0.49 14.19
CA ARG A 28 11.34 -0.33 12.99
C ARG A 28 12.59 -1.19 13.05
N ASN A 29 13.72 -0.64 13.48
CA ASN A 29 14.97 -1.41 13.59
C ASN A 29 14.81 -2.55 14.60
N ARG A 30 14.25 -2.28 15.79
CA ARG A 30 13.95 -3.33 16.76
C ARG A 30 13.02 -4.41 16.22
N PHE A 31 12.05 -4.03 15.39
CA PHE A 31 11.16 -4.98 14.74
C PHE A 31 11.90 -5.84 13.70
N MET A 32 12.72 -5.23 12.85
CA MET A 32 13.56 -5.92 11.87
C MET A 32 14.55 -6.88 12.52
N ASP A 33 15.15 -6.49 13.65
CA ASP A 33 16.06 -7.33 14.43
C ASP A 33 15.34 -8.57 14.97
N ARG A 34 14.13 -8.39 15.50
CA ARG A 34 13.31 -9.51 15.99
C ARG A 34 12.93 -10.48 14.87
N LEU A 35 12.68 -9.99 13.65
CA LEU A 35 12.35 -10.84 12.50
C LEU A 35 13.52 -11.71 12.02
N GLN A 36 14.76 -11.41 12.39
CA GLN A 36 15.94 -12.22 12.02
C GLN A 36 15.85 -13.67 12.54
N VAL A 37 15.10 -13.92 13.61
CA VAL A 37 14.87 -15.28 14.16
C VAL A 37 14.26 -16.23 13.14
N LEU A 38 13.49 -15.70 12.18
CA LEU A 38 12.85 -16.48 11.13
C LEU A 38 13.84 -17.03 10.11
N ARG A 39 15.07 -16.49 10.05
CA ARG A 39 16.12 -16.87 9.10
C ARG A 39 15.65 -16.83 7.64
N VAL A 40 14.73 -15.92 7.33
CA VAL A 40 14.24 -15.65 5.98
C VAL A 40 14.69 -14.26 5.53
N PRO A 41 14.80 -14.00 4.22
CA PRO A 41 15.11 -12.66 3.74
C PRO A 41 14.00 -11.68 4.14
N VAL A 42 14.38 -10.66 4.93
CA VAL A 42 13.53 -9.53 5.31
C VAL A 42 14.08 -8.28 4.64
N VAL A 43 13.28 -7.64 3.78
CA VAL A 43 13.70 -6.47 3.02
C VAL A 43 12.74 -5.32 3.30
N ARG A 44 13.28 -4.17 3.71
CA ARG A 44 12.48 -2.95 3.79
C ARG A 44 12.31 -2.34 2.41
N ARG A 45 11.07 -2.02 2.05
CA ARG A 45 10.72 -1.27 0.85
C ARG A 45 10.20 0.10 1.25
N TYR A 46 10.91 1.13 0.80
CA TYR A 46 10.45 2.49 0.88
C TYR A 46 9.35 2.71 -0.16
N SER A 47 8.24 3.30 0.27
CA SER A 47 7.13 3.67 -0.61
C SER A 47 7.53 4.90 -1.43
N GLY A 48 8.07 4.70 -2.64
CA GLY A 48 8.34 5.79 -3.58
C GLY A 48 7.04 6.51 -4.00
N GLY A 49 7.09 7.84 -4.18
CA GLY A 49 5.92 8.62 -4.62
C GLY A 49 4.97 9.08 -3.49
N ALA A 50 5.39 9.01 -2.23
CA ALA A 50 4.57 9.46 -1.09
C ALA A 50 4.21 10.95 -1.14
N SER A 51 5.15 11.79 -1.58
CA SER A 51 4.93 13.22 -1.80
C SER A 51 3.87 13.53 -2.87
N CYS A 52 3.55 12.57 -3.74
CA CYS A 52 2.58 12.74 -4.83
C CYS A 52 1.35 11.85 -4.66
N HIS A 53 1.08 11.32 -3.46
CA HIS A 53 -0.02 10.39 -3.19
C HIS A 53 -0.04 9.13 -4.08
N ALA A 54 1.12 8.72 -4.59
CA ALA A 54 1.26 7.61 -5.54
C ALA A 54 1.87 6.35 -4.91
N ALA A 55 2.22 6.40 -3.62
CA ALA A 55 2.80 5.25 -2.97
C ALA A 55 1.74 4.19 -2.61
N CYS A 56 2.20 2.98 -2.30
CA CYS A 56 1.33 1.83 -2.00
C CYS A 56 0.24 2.20 -0.99
N GLY A 57 -1.03 2.02 -1.37
CA GLY A 57 -2.19 2.30 -0.52
C GLY A 57 -2.75 3.73 -0.60
N MET A 58 -2.06 4.68 -1.26
CA MET A 58 -2.51 6.07 -1.38
C MET A 58 -3.36 6.36 -2.64
N MET A 59 -3.38 5.43 -3.61
CA MET A 59 -4.00 5.67 -4.90
C MET A 59 -5.53 5.74 -4.78
N ARG A 60 -6.05 6.96 -4.62
CA ARG A 60 -7.49 7.27 -4.59
C ARG A 60 -8.02 7.39 -6.01
N GLY A 61 -8.10 6.27 -6.72
CA GLY A 61 -8.82 6.22 -7.99
C GLY A 61 -10.29 6.57 -7.77
N ARG A 62 -10.82 7.57 -8.47
CA ARG A 62 -12.28 7.73 -8.57
C ARG A 62 -12.79 6.45 -9.24
N ARG A 63 -13.76 5.76 -8.63
CA ARG A 63 -14.49 4.70 -9.33
C ARG A 63 -15.06 5.33 -10.61
N CYS A 64 -14.56 4.91 -11.76
CA CYS A 64 -15.19 5.23 -13.03
C CYS A 64 -16.55 4.54 -12.98
N GLN A 65 -17.63 5.30 -12.76
CA GLN A 65 -18.96 4.76 -12.96
C GLN A 65 -19.03 4.27 -14.42
N PRO A 66 -19.61 3.09 -14.68
CA PRO A 66 -19.77 2.63 -16.05
C PRO A 66 -20.51 3.72 -16.84
N ARG A 67 -19.87 4.23 -17.89
CA ARG A 67 -20.52 5.15 -18.82
C ARG A 67 -21.75 4.43 -19.36
N PRO A 68 -22.97 4.99 -19.25
CA PRO A 68 -24.15 4.32 -19.79
C PRO A 68 -23.92 4.03 -21.28
N PRO A 69 -24.37 2.86 -21.78
CA PRO A 69 -24.26 2.54 -23.20
C PRO A 69 -24.85 3.67 -24.04
N ARG A 70 -24.20 3.99 -25.16
CA ARG A 70 -24.54 5.14 -26.02
C ARG A 70 -26.02 5.18 -26.42
N ALA A 71 -26.71 4.04 -26.42
CA ALA A 71 -28.14 3.92 -26.67
C ALA A 71 -29.04 4.67 -25.65
N LEU A 72 -28.58 4.88 -24.41
CA LEU A 72 -29.31 5.65 -23.38
C LEU A 72 -29.02 7.15 -23.45
N LEU A 73 -28.12 7.58 -24.33
CA LEU A 73 -27.69 8.97 -24.50
C LEU A 73 -28.27 9.64 -25.76
N LEU A 74 -29.02 8.90 -26.60
CA LEU A 74 -29.78 9.48 -27.70
C LEU A 74 -31.21 9.78 -27.24
N PRO A 75 -31.79 10.95 -27.61
CA PRO A 75 -33.19 11.24 -27.32
C PRO A 75 -34.10 10.22 -28.03
N PRO A 76 -35.27 9.88 -27.45
CA PRO A 76 -36.24 9.02 -28.11
C PRO A 76 -36.67 9.65 -29.44
N ARG A 77 -36.82 8.81 -30.47
CA ARG A 77 -37.28 9.21 -31.80
C ARG A 77 -38.69 9.76 -31.76
#